data_AF-A0A7W8NHV1-F1
#
_entry.id   AF-A0A7W8NHV1-F1
#
_cell.length_a   1.000
_cell.length_b   1.000
_cell.length_c   1.000
_cell.angle_alpha   90.00
_cell.angle_beta   90.00
_cell.angle_gamma   90.00
#
_symmetry.space_group_name_H-M   'P 1'
#
loop_
_entity.id
_entity.type
_entity.pdbx_description
1 polymer ?
#
loop_
_entity_poly.entity_id
_entity_poly.type
_entity_poly.pdbx_seq_one_letter_code
_entity_poly.pdbx_strand_id
1 'polypeptide(L)'
;MNVRALVLLLLVLTGLGGARAAPEVKPAEALRTTHDLVTQSLREYARGEQEQAFKTARSAYLDHFEYAEPPLRVLNPDLILEMEYRFADLRNGMKAGQPLSELQRIAGDINGSLRQAESIVSGTGVLGPTLAATGGFTILFREGLEAALLMAAIFAYLDTSRNTRLRRAVWWGGGAALLATVLTWALATYVLSIAPVSRELISAITSAVAVVILFSLSFWLLQQADRKRSTEFMRARVSQAVQGGSLLALGLVTFTTIYREGFETVLFYQALAVASGPVTQYMYLGIALAVVALAVTFLLLFRFGRRLPTAKLFPVLVAVTALFAVAFVGNGVRAFQEAGWLGVTNLYGTVPALDPNVAALTGIHPTVETLGAQGLMLLVYLVGWAYVSVSGRSRKAVQGLGRF
;
A
#
# COMPACT_ATOMS: atom_id res chain seq x y z
N MET A 1 34.95 -15.88 18.27
CA MET A 1 33.56 -15.43 18.51
C MET A 1 32.91 -15.21 17.14
N ASN A 2 31.95 -16.06 16.75
CA ASN A 2 31.46 -16.13 15.38
C ASN A 2 30.58 -14.91 15.03
N VAL A 3 30.69 -14.38 13.81
CA VAL A 3 29.90 -13.25 13.29
C VAL A 3 28.38 -13.45 13.49
N ARG A 4 27.91 -14.70 13.48
CA ARG A 4 26.52 -15.07 13.80
C ARG A 4 26.12 -14.77 15.25
N ALA A 5 27.02 -14.93 16.21
CA ALA A 5 26.78 -14.60 17.61
C ALA A 5 26.78 -13.09 17.84
N LEU A 6 27.58 -12.32 17.09
CA LEU A 6 27.60 -10.85 17.17
C LEU A 6 26.30 -10.24 16.61
N VAL A 7 25.75 -10.82 15.53
CA VAL A 7 24.48 -10.39 14.91
C VAL A 7 23.28 -10.75 15.79
N LEU A 8 23.30 -11.93 16.44
CA LEU A 8 22.28 -12.31 17.43
C LEU A 8 22.37 -11.45 18.69
N LEU A 9 23.57 -11.09 19.16
CA LEU A 9 23.75 -10.20 20.30
C LEU A 9 23.27 -8.77 19.97
N LEU A 10 23.52 -8.28 18.75
CA LEU A 10 23.00 -6.98 18.30
C LEU A 10 21.48 -6.97 18.15
N LEU A 11 20.87 -8.05 17.65
CA LEU A 11 19.41 -8.19 17.53
C LEU A 11 18.71 -8.27 18.90
N VAL A 12 19.36 -8.86 19.91
CA VAL A 12 18.84 -8.93 21.29
C VAL A 12 19.05 -7.60 22.02
N LEU A 13 20.17 -6.91 21.79
CA LEU A 13 20.47 -5.61 22.43
C LEU A 13 19.60 -4.46 21.89
N THR A 14 19.15 -4.52 20.63
CA THR A 14 18.17 -3.56 20.10
C THR A 14 16.73 -3.82 20.58
N GLY A 15 16.47 -4.96 21.22
CA GLY A 15 15.14 -5.36 21.69
C GLY A 15 14.82 -5.05 23.15
N LEU A 16 15.74 -4.47 23.94
CA LEU A 16 15.59 -4.30 25.40
C LEU A 16 15.87 -2.89 25.91
N GLY A 17 15.64 -1.87 25.09
CA GLY A 17 15.60 -0.47 25.52
C GLY A 17 14.28 -0.13 26.21
N GLY A 18 14.01 -0.72 27.37
CA GLY A 18 12.89 -0.34 28.22
C GLY A 18 13.09 1.05 28.80
N ALA A 19 12.56 2.08 28.13
CA ALA A 19 12.47 3.41 28.69
C ALA A 19 11.57 3.35 29.93
N ARG A 20 12.12 3.71 31.10
CA ARG A 20 11.35 3.91 32.33
C ARG A 20 10.38 5.06 32.11
N ALA A 21 9.09 4.76 31.98
CA ALA A 21 8.03 5.75 31.89
C ALA A 21 7.53 6.15 33.28
N ALA A 22 7.15 7.43 33.40
CA ALA A 22 6.37 8.01 34.50
C ALA A 22 5.02 7.24 34.69
N PRO A 23 4.19 7.52 35.71
CA PRO A 23 2.95 6.76 35.95
C PRO A 23 2.09 6.75 34.68
N GLU A 24 2.06 5.60 34.01
CA GLU A 24 1.57 5.47 32.65
C GLU A 24 0.07 5.20 32.71
N VAL A 25 -0.75 6.22 32.47
CA VAL A 25 -2.18 6.00 32.24
C VAL A 25 -2.27 5.13 31.00
N LYS A 26 -2.79 3.91 31.15
CA LYS A 26 -2.89 2.97 30.03
C LYS A 26 -3.85 3.56 28.98
N PRO A 27 -3.47 3.64 27.69
CA PRO A 27 -4.33 4.24 26.65
C PRO A 27 -5.74 3.63 26.60
N ALA A 28 -5.87 2.33 26.85
CA ALA A 28 -7.18 1.67 26.93
C ALA A 28 -8.04 2.15 28.11
N GLU A 29 -7.43 2.48 29.24
CA GLU A 29 -8.12 3.03 30.41
C GLU A 29 -8.57 4.47 30.15
N ALA A 30 -7.69 5.28 29.56
CA ALA A 30 -8.01 6.64 29.13
C ALA A 30 -9.19 6.68 28.15
N LEU A 31 -9.24 5.76 27.18
CA LEU A 31 -10.35 5.64 26.23
C LEU A 31 -11.69 5.29 26.91
N ARG A 32 -11.67 4.40 27.91
CA ARG A 32 -12.88 4.08 28.69
C ARG A 32 -13.36 5.26 29.52
N THR A 33 -12.46 5.94 30.23
CA THR A 33 -12.82 7.13 31.00
C THR A 33 -13.39 8.23 30.10
N THR A 34 -12.82 8.40 28.91
CA THR A 34 -13.34 9.32 27.89
C THR A 34 -14.78 8.97 27.50
N HIS A 35 -15.07 7.70 27.22
CA HIS A 35 -16.42 7.23 26.88
C HIS A 35 -17.44 7.54 28.00
N ASP A 36 -17.04 7.31 29.26
CA ASP A 36 -17.90 7.55 30.41
C ASP A 36 -18.20 9.04 30.60
N LEU A 37 -17.19 9.91 30.41
CA LEU A 37 -17.36 11.36 30.51
C LEU A 37 -18.21 11.94 29.38
N VAL A 38 -18.09 11.44 28.15
CA VAL A 38 -18.98 11.81 27.03
C VAL A 38 -20.42 11.47 27.39
N THR A 39 -20.66 10.26 27.91
CA THR A 39 -21.99 9.82 28.34
C THR A 39 -22.52 10.64 29.52
N GLN A 40 -21.64 11.00 30.47
CA GLN A 40 -21.98 11.86 31.60
C GLN A 40 -22.38 13.26 31.15
N SER A 41 -21.62 13.88 30.24
CA SER A 41 -21.91 15.23 29.74
C SER A 41 -23.30 15.35 29.12
N LEU A 42 -23.78 14.31 28.43
CA LEU A 42 -25.15 14.27 27.90
C LEU A 42 -26.22 14.20 28.98
N ARG A 43 -25.96 13.47 30.08
CA ARG A 43 -26.91 13.37 31.21
C ARG A 43 -27.02 14.71 31.94
N GLU A 44 -25.91 15.41 32.12
CA GLU A 44 -25.86 16.75 32.70
C GLU A 44 -26.62 17.74 31.80
N TYR A 45 -26.39 17.68 30.48
CA TYR A 45 -27.10 18.53 29.53
C TYR A 45 -28.63 18.28 29.55
N ALA A 46 -29.05 17.01 29.62
CA ALA A 46 -30.46 16.64 29.69
C ALA A 46 -31.17 17.14 30.97
N ARG A 47 -30.42 17.43 32.04
CA ARG A 47 -30.94 18.03 33.28
C ARG A 47 -30.98 19.56 33.24
N GLY A 48 -30.55 20.18 32.15
CA GLY A 48 -30.43 21.63 32.01
C GLY A 48 -29.12 22.20 32.56
N GLU A 49 -28.17 21.37 32.99
CA GLU A 49 -26.88 21.78 33.57
C GLU A 49 -25.84 22.06 32.48
N GLN A 50 -26.16 22.98 31.57
CA GLN A 50 -25.41 23.21 30.32
C GLN A 50 -23.92 23.57 30.53
N GLU A 51 -23.62 24.39 31.54
CA GLU A 51 -22.22 24.76 31.86
C GLU A 51 -21.41 23.56 32.38
N GLN A 52 -22.03 22.72 33.19
CA GLN A 52 -21.39 21.52 33.74
C GLN A 52 -21.16 20.49 32.63
N ALA A 53 -22.17 20.25 31.78
CA ALA A 53 -22.06 19.39 30.62
C ALA A 53 -20.89 19.78 29.70
N PHE A 54 -20.74 21.08 29.42
CA PHE A 54 -19.63 21.59 28.62
C PHE A 54 -18.27 21.32 29.27
N LYS A 55 -18.15 21.54 30.60
CA LYS A 55 -16.91 21.27 31.34
C LYS A 55 -16.55 19.78 31.30
N THR A 56 -17.53 18.91 31.51
CA THR A 56 -17.35 17.45 31.46
C THR A 56 -16.95 16.99 30.05
N ALA A 57 -17.61 17.49 29.00
CA ALA A 57 -17.25 17.19 27.61
C ALA A 57 -15.85 17.71 27.22
N ARG A 58 -15.46 18.86 27.77
CA ARG A 58 -14.09 19.40 27.61
C ARG A 58 -13.06 18.50 28.29
N SER A 59 -13.34 18.06 29.51
CA SER A 59 -12.47 17.17 30.29
C SER A 59 -12.30 15.81 29.63
N ALA A 60 -13.37 15.24 29.05
CA ALA A 60 -13.30 14.00 28.28
C ALA A 60 -12.21 14.03 27.21
N TYR A 61 -12.07 15.16 26.51
CA TYR A 61 -11.05 15.32 25.48
C TYR A 61 -9.67 15.72 26.06
N LEU A 62 -9.60 16.87 26.75
CA LEU A 62 -8.32 17.45 27.18
C LEU A 62 -7.65 16.68 28.32
N ASP A 63 -8.44 16.13 29.24
CA ASP A 63 -7.90 15.51 30.46
C ASP A 63 -7.82 13.98 30.35
N HIS A 64 -8.34 13.37 29.28
CA HIS A 64 -8.37 11.91 29.15
C HIS A 64 -8.00 11.43 27.74
N PHE A 65 -8.73 11.85 26.71
CA PHE A 65 -8.44 11.41 25.34
C PHE A 65 -7.04 11.80 24.87
N GLU A 66 -6.54 12.98 25.27
CA GLU A 66 -5.19 13.46 24.96
C GLU A 66 -4.09 12.47 25.38
N TYR A 67 -4.28 11.67 26.44
CA TYR A 67 -3.31 10.64 26.84
C TYR A 67 -3.27 9.44 25.88
N ALA A 68 -4.40 9.11 25.26
CA ALA A 68 -4.48 8.05 24.25
C ALA A 68 -4.14 8.56 22.84
N GLU A 69 -4.12 9.87 22.64
CA GLU A 69 -3.96 10.51 21.34
C GLU A 69 -2.57 10.27 20.71
N PRO A 70 -1.41 10.45 21.39
CA PRO A 70 -0.11 10.21 20.77
C PRO A 70 0.06 8.80 20.20
N PRO A 71 -0.23 7.70 20.93
CA PRO A 71 -0.14 6.37 20.33
C PRO A 71 -1.19 6.19 19.23
N LEU A 72 -2.42 6.65 19.41
CA LEU A 72 -3.47 6.51 18.39
C LEU A 72 -3.18 7.31 17.11
N ARG A 73 -2.52 8.46 17.20
CA ARG A 73 -2.14 9.30 16.05
C ARG A 73 -1.11 8.62 15.16
N VAL A 74 -0.24 7.82 15.76
CA VAL A 74 0.71 6.97 15.02
C VAL A 74 0.00 5.80 14.35
N LEU A 75 -1.03 5.24 14.98
CA LEU A 75 -1.76 4.08 14.47
C LEU A 75 -2.87 4.46 13.47
N ASN A 76 -3.47 5.64 13.63
CA ASN A 76 -4.67 6.10 12.95
C ASN A 76 -4.86 7.64 13.04
N PRO A 77 -4.16 8.41 12.21
CA PRO A 77 -4.28 9.87 12.20
C PRO A 77 -5.68 10.36 11.78
N ASP A 78 -6.39 9.62 10.91
CA ASP A 78 -7.73 9.98 10.43
C ASP A 78 -8.78 9.94 11.52
N LEU A 79 -8.75 8.89 12.35
CA LEU A 79 -9.62 8.76 13.50
C LEU A 79 -9.34 9.85 14.53
N ILE A 80 -8.07 10.20 14.76
CA ILE A 80 -7.75 11.31 15.66
C ILE A 80 -8.33 12.61 15.13
N LEU A 81 -8.11 12.93 13.86
CA LEU A 81 -8.66 14.15 13.25
C LEU A 81 -10.20 14.17 13.30
N GLU A 82 -10.85 13.05 12.99
CA GLU A 82 -12.31 12.90 13.11
C GLU A 82 -12.79 13.13 14.55
N MET A 83 -12.08 12.57 15.53
CA MET A 83 -12.38 12.72 16.95
C MET A 83 -12.21 14.16 17.42
N GLU A 84 -11.13 14.84 17.01
CA GLU A 84 -10.90 16.26 17.29
C GLU A 84 -12.09 17.11 16.82
N TYR A 85 -12.55 16.90 15.58
CA TYR A 85 -13.72 17.59 15.03
C TYR A 85 -14.99 17.27 15.82
N ARG A 86 -15.27 15.99 16.08
CA ARG A 86 -16.51 15.59 16.79
C ARG A 86 -16.55 16.08 18.23
N PHE A 87 -15.43 16.06 18.94
CA PHE A 87 -15.34 16.64 20.28
C PHE A 87 -15.52 18.15 20.25
N ALA A 88 -15.00 18.84 19.23
CA ALA A 88 -15.26 20.26 19.03
C ALA A 88 -16.75 20.52 18.76
N ASP A 89 -17.39 19.75 17.88
CA ASP A 89 -18.82 19.85 17.56
C ASP A 89 -19.70 19.60 18.77
N LEU A 90 -19.40 18.58 19.58
CA LEU A 90 -20.14 18.30 20.82
C LEU A 90 -20.09 19.50 21.78
N ARG A 91 -18.89 20.06 22.01
CA ARG A 91 -18.71 21.22 22.91
C ARG A 91 -19.37 22.47 22.36
N ASN A 92 -19.22 22.74 21.07
CA ASN A 92 -19.82 23.89 20.41
C ASN A 92 -21.34 23.79 20.39
N GLY A 93 -21.90 22.60 20.10
CA GLY A 93 -23.33 22.33 20.14
C GLY A 93 -23.91 22.49 21.54
N MET A 94 -23.22 22.00 22.57
CA MET A 94 -23.60 22.23 23.97
C MET A 94 -23.60 23.72 24.31
N LYS A 95 -22.59 24.48 23.90
CA LYS A 95 -22.53 25.93 24.16
C LYS A 95 -23.62 26.71 23.41
N ALA A 96 -23.98 26.26 22.21
CA ALA A 96 -25.00 26.86 21.36
C ALA A 96 -26.43 26.49 21.76
N GLY A 97 -26.64 25.61 22.74
CA GLY A 97 -27.98 25.20 23.17
C GLY A 97 -28.69 24.30 22.15
N GLN A 98 -27.95 23.49 21.39
CA GLN A 98 -28.53 22.60 20.38
C GLN A 98 -29.48 21.56 20.99
N PRO A 99 -30.45 21.03 20.21
CA PRO A 99 -31.34 19.98 20.67
C PRO A 99 -30.58 18.76 21.20
N LEU A 100 -31.06 18.18 22.31
CA LEU A 100 -30.43 17.00 22.93
C LEU A 100 -30.28 15.84 21.93
N SER A 101 -31.20 15.67 20.99
CA SER A 101 -31.13 14.64 19.95
C SER A 101 -29.90 14.79 19.05
N GLU A 102 -29.49 16.02 18.73
CA GLU A 102 -28.30 16.28 17.91
C GLU A 102 -27.02 15.99 18.69
N LEU A 103 -26.97 16.40 19.97
CA LEU A 103 -25.84 16.09 20.85
C LEU A 103 -25.71 14.59 21.11
N GLN A 104 -26.83 13.87 21.24
CA GLN A 104 -26.86 12.41 21.35
C GLN A 104 -26.32 11.73 20.10
N ARG A 105 -26.62 12.26 18.90
CA ARG A 105 -26.08 11.76 17.64
C ARG A 105 -24.55 11.93 17.61
N ILE A 106 -24.05 13.14 17.88
CA ILE A 106 -22.61 13.44 17.90
C ILE A 106 -21.88 12.57 18.94
N ALA A 107 -22.43 12.44 20.15
CA ALA A 107 -21.84 11.59 21.19
C ALA A 107 -21.88 10.10 20.84
N GLY A 108 -22.91 9.63 20.14
CA GLY A 108 -22.99 8.27 19.60
C GLY A 108 -21.86 8.00 18.60
N ASP A 109 -21.58 8.97 17.73
CA ASP A 109 -20.48 8.92 16.77
C ASP A 109 -19.11 8.90 17.48
N ILE A 110 -18.91 9.76 18.50
CA ILE A 110 -17.72 9.76 19.36
C ILE A 110 -17.52 8.40 20.03
N ASN A 111 -18.57 7.85 20.64
CA ASN A 111 -18.49 6.56 21.34
C ASN A 111 -18.21 5.40 20.38
N GLY A 112 -18.70 5.46 19.13
CA GLY A 112 -18.34 4.51 18.07
C GLY A 112 -16.86 4.53 17.75
N SER A 113 -16.31 5.72 17.53
CA SER A 113 -14.89 5.93 17.26
C SER A 113 -13.99 5.58 18.46
N LEU A 114 -14.42 5.80 19.71
CA LEU A 114 -13.69 5.35 20.91
C LEU A 114 -13.57 3.83 20.98
N ARG A 115 -14.63 3.08 20.63
CA ARG A 115 -14.56 1.61 20.54
C ARG A 115 -13.60 1.15 19.45
N GLN A 116 -13.57 1.84 18.32
CA GLN A 116 -12.61 1.58 17.26
C GLN A 116 -11.17 1.84 17.74
N ALA A 117 -10.92 2.96 18.40
CA ALA A 117 -9.64 3.28 19.03
C ALA A 117 -9.21 2.20 20.03
N GLU A 118 -10.13 1.72 20.88
CA GLU A 118 -9.83 0.64 21.82
C GLU A 118 -9.49 -0.66 21.08
N SER A 119 -10.17 -1.00 19.98
CA SER A 119 -9.85 -2.18 19.15
C SER A 119 -8.47 -2.12 18.50
N ILE A 120 -8.05 -0.92 18.07
CA ILE A 120 -6.74 -0.65 17.46
C ILE A 120 -5.65 -0.81 18.51
N VAL A 121 -5.83 -0.23 19.69
CA VAL A 121 -4.87 -0.30 20.80
C VAL A 121 -4.82 -1.70 21.42
N SER A 122 -5.92 -2.46 21.39
CA SER A 122 -6.00 -3.84 21.89
C SER A 122 -5.66 -4.93 20.86
N GLY A 123 -5.45 -4.56 19.59
CA GLY A 123 -4.97 -5.47 18.53
C GLY A 123 -6.01 -6.44 17.94
N THR A 124 -7.31 -6.12 17.99
CA THR A 124 -8.41 -7.04 17.62
C THR A 124 -8.97 -6.89 16.19
N GLY A 125 -8.45 -5.97 15.36
CA GLY A 125 -8.93 -5.75 13.98
C GLY A 125 -8.43 -6.80 12.97
N VAL A 126 -9.34 -7.43 12.21
CA VAL A 126 -9.02 -8.52 11.25
C VAL A 126 -8.74 -8.01 9.82
N LEU A 127 -9.33 -6.88 9.43
CA LEU A 127 -9.28 -6.39 8.05
C LEU A 127 -7.89 -5.87 7.65
N GLY A 128 -7.27 -5.05 8.51
CA GLY A 128 -5.92 -4.52 8.27
C GLY A 128 -4.85 -5.58 8.02
N PRO A 129 -4.69 -6.56 8.94
CA PRO A 129 -3.80 -7.70 8.75
C PRO A 129 -4.05 -8.46 7.45
N THR A 130 -5.31 -8.77 7.14
CA THR A 130 -5.69 -9.55 5.96
C THR A 130 -5.33 -8.81 4.66
N LEU A 131 -5.61 -7.52 4.61
CA LEU A 131 -5.30 -6.70 3.44
C LEU A 131 -3.80 -6.46 3.29
N ALA A 132 -3.05 -6.23 4.38
CA ALA A 132 -1.59 -6.09 4.33
C ALA A 132 -0.91 -7.38 3.82
N ALA A 133 -1.37 -8.54 4.31
CA ALA A 133 -0.91 -9.84 3.82
C ALA A 133 -1.28 -10.07 2.35
N THR A 134 -2.50 -9.75 1.95
CA THR A 134 -2.94 -9.87 0.54
C THR A 134 -2.15 -8.92 -0.36
N GLY A 135 -1.86 -7.71 0.11
CA GLY A 135 -1.06 -6.71 -0.58
C GLY A 135 0.37 -7.19 -0.81
N GLY A 136 1.04 -7.62 0.26
CA GLY A 136 2.39 -8.18 0.15
C GLY A 136 2.44 -9.42 -0.75
N PHE A 137 1.47 -10.33 -0.61
CA PHE A 137 1.40 -11.50 -1.49
C PHE A 137 1.29 -11.10 -2.97
N THR A 138 0.34 -10.22 -3.27
CA THR A 138 -0.04 -9.92 -4.64
C THR A 138 1.05 -9.15 -5.39
N ILE A 139 1.72 -8.20 -4.72
CA ILE A 139 2.82 -7.42 -5.30
C ILE A 139 3.95 -8.38 -5.73
N LEU A 140 4.52 -9.14 -4.79
CA LEU A 140 5.65 -10.01 -5.14
C LEU A 140 5.24 -11.11 -6.11
N PHE A 141 4.04 -11.68 -5.98
CA PHE A 141 3.59 -12.71 -6.90
C PHE A 141 3.44 -12.18 -8.33
N ARG A 142 2.95 -10.95 -8.54
CA ARG A 142 2.89 -10.31 -9.87
C ARG A 142 4.30 -10.14 -10.44
N GLU A 143 5.14 -9.39 -9.74
CA GLU A 143 6.48 -9.01 -10.20
C GLU A 143 7.37 -10.23 -10.42
N GLY A 144 7.29 -11.20 -9.51
CA GLY A 144 8.00 -12.47 -9.64
C GLY A 144 7.50 -13.32 -10.80
N LEU A 145 6.20 -13.28 -11.13
CA LEU A 145 5.66 -13.99 -12.29
C LEU A 145 6.14 -13.35 -13.60
N GLU A 146 6.17 -12.03 -13.68
CA GLU A 146 6.67 -11.30 -14.85
C GLU A 146 8.17 -11.58 -15.07
N ALA A 147 8.97 -11.50 -14.01
CA ALA A 147 10.38 -11.88 -14.05
C ALA A 147 10.58 -13.35 -14.48
N ALA A 148 9.76 -14.28 -13.96
CA ALA A 148 9.81 -15.68 -14.35
C ALA A 148 9.44 -15.91 -15.83
N LEU A 149 8.44 -15.19 -16.34
CA LEU A 149 8.03 -15.24 -17.75
C LEU A 149 9.11 -14.67 -18.68
N LEU A 150 9.78 -13.58 -18.27
CA LEU A 150 10.92 -13.01 -18.99
C LEU A 150 12.09 -14.00 -19.05
N MET A 151 12.46 -14.62 -17.91
CA MET A 151 13.47 -15.68 -17.90
C MET A 151 13.08 -16.85 -18.79
N ALA A 152 11.83 -17.31 -18.74
CA ALA A 152 11.34 -18.39 -19.59
C ALA A 152 11.40 -18.03 -21.09
N ALA A 153 11.10 -16.78 -21.45
CA ALA A 153 11.21 -16.30 -22.84
C ALA A 153 12.67 -16.29 -23.32
N ILE A 154 13.61 -15.84 -22.47
CA ILE A 154 15.04 -15.85 -22.78
C ILE A 154 15.53 -17.31 -22.93
N PHE A 155 15.16 -18.21 -22.03
CA PHE A 155 15.53 -19.63 -22.13
C PHE A 155 14.95 -20.30 -23.38
N ALA A 156 13.68 -20.06 -23.71
CA ALA A 156 13.06 -20.59 -24.92
C ALA A 156 13.78 -20.13 -26.20
N TYR A 157 14.26 -18.88 -26.22
CA TYR A 157 15.09 -18.37 -27.32
C TYR A 157 16.47 -19.04 -27.38
N LEU A 158 17.13 -19.24 -26.22
CA LEU A 158 18.42 -19.91 -26.15
C LEU A 158 18.35 -21.38 -26.59
N ASP A 159 17.25 -22.06 -26.26
CA ASP A 159 17.00 -23.44 -26.67
C ASP A 159 16.80 -23.54 -28.18
N THR A 160 16.11 -22.56 -28.78
CA THR A 160 15.91 -22.47 -30.24
C THR A 160 17.23 -22.17 -30.97
N SER A 161 18.11 -21.34 -30.39
CA SER A 161 19.40 -20.96 -30.98
C SER A 161 20.53 -21.96 -30.70
N ARG A 162 20.24 -23.10 -30.04
CA ARG A 162 21.20 -24.15 -29.63
C ARG A 162 22.40 -23.66 -28.81
N ASN A 163 22.37 -22.43 -28.30
CA ASN A 163 23.52 -21.81 -27.64
C ASN A 163 23.43 -21.98 -26.11
N THR A 164 23.45 -23.23 -25.65
CA THR A 164 23.23 -23.61 -24.24
C THR A 164 24.28 -23.07 -23.28
N ARG A 165 25.47 -22.71 -23.77
CA ARG A 165 26.54 -22.08 -22.97
C ARG A 165 26.11 -20.74 -22.37
N LEU A 166 25.26 -19.99 -23.08
CA LEU A 166 24.77 -18.69 -22.64
C LEU A 166 23.72 -18.76 -21.53
N ARG A 167 23.17 -19.96 -21.23
CA ARG A 167 22.21 -20.14 -20.12
C ARG A 167 22.79 -19.73 -18.76
N ARG A 168 24.11 -19.89 -18.56
CA ARG A 168 24.78 -19.46 -17.32
C ARG A 168 24.74 -17.94 -17.15
N ALA A 169 24.87 -17.18 -18.24
CA ALA A 169 24.78 -15.72 -18.18
C ALA A 169 23.40 -15.23 -17.72
N VAL A 170 22.33 -15.92 -18.12
CA VAL A 170 20.96 -15.61 -17.69
C VAL A 170 20.80 -15.84 -16.17
N TRP A 171 21.32 -16.95 -15.65
CA TRP A 171 21.30 -17.22 -14.21
C TRP A 171 22.12 -16.20 -13.40
N TRP A 172 23.33 -15.84 -13.88
CA TRP A 172 24.14 -14.82 -13.23
C TRP A 172 23.48 -13.44 -13.27
N GLY A 173 22.91 -13.05 -14.41
CA GLY A 173 22.19 -11.78 -14.55
C GLY A 173 20.96 -11.71 -13.64
N GLY A 174 20.15 -12.79 -13.59
CA GLY A 174 18.98 -12.86 -12.71
C GLY A 174 19.34 -12.90 -11.23
N GLY A 175 20.35 -13.69 -10.84
CA GLY A 175 20.83 -13.74 -9.47
C GLY A 175 21.41 -12.39 -9.00
N ALA A 176 22.18 -11.71 -9.85
CA ALA A 176 22.69 -10.37 -9.59
C ALA A 176 21.56 -9.35 -9.46
N ALA A 177 20.52 -9.44 -10.29
CA ALA A 177 19.35 -8.55 -10.20
C ALA A 177 18.61 -8.73 -8.87
N LEU A 178 18.33 -9.98 -8.46
CA LEU A 178 17.70 -10.27 -7.18
C LEU A 178 18.52 -9.74 -6.00
N LEU A 179 19.83 -9.94 -6.02
CA LEU A 179 20.72 -9.40 -4.99
C LEU A 179 20.66 -7.87 -4.97
N ALA A 180 20.76 -7.22 -6.14
CA ALA A 180 20.64 -5.78 -6.26
C ALA A 180 19.29 -5.26 -5.75
N THR A 181 18.19 -5.97 -5.99
CA THR A 181 16.87 -5.64 -5.47
C THR A 181 16.83 -5.67 -3.94
N VAL A 182 17.37 -6.72 -3.30
CA VAL A 182 17.45 -6.81 -1.84
C VAL A 182 18.33 -5.70 -1.26
N LEU A 183 19.46 -5.40 -1.91
CA LEU A 183 20.33 -4.30 -1.51
C LEU A 183 19.63 -2.94 -1.66
N THR A 184 18.87 -2.74 -2.74
CA THR A 184 18.08 -1.52 -2.97
C THR A 184 17.01 -1.36 -1.89
N TRP A 185 16.31 -2.44 -1.52
CA TRP A 185 15.37 -2.44 -0.39
C TRP A 185 16.05 -2.04 0.93
N ALA A 186 17.16 -2.69 1.28
CA ALA A 186 17.88 -2.41 2.52
C ALA A 186 18.40 -0.96 2.55
N LEU A 187 18.95 -0.48 1.44
CA LEU A 187 19.44 0.89 1.31
C LEU A 187 18.30 1.90 1.42
N ALA A 188 17.17 1.68 0.73
CA ALA A 188 16.01 2.56 0.81
C ALA A 188 15.48 2.64 2.25
N THR A 189 15.27 1.48 2.91
CA THR A 189 14.82 1.44 4.31
C THR A 189 15.81 2.12 5.25
N TYR A 190 17.12 1.92 5.04
CA TYR A 190 18.15 2.57 5.84
C TYR A 190 18.14 4.10 5.66
N VAL A 191 18.14 4.58 4.42
CA VAL A 191 18.10 6.01 4.09
C VAL A 191 16.86 6.67 4.70
N LEU A 192 15.69 6.04 4.58
CA LEU A 192 14.45 6.54 5.19
C LEU A 192 14.50 6.54 6.72
N SER A 193 15.24 5.63 7.34
CA SER A 193 15.36 5.57 8.81
C SER A 193 16.28 6.64 9.40
N ILE A 194 17.27 7.13 8.64
CA ILE A 194 18.23 8.14 9.09
C ILE A 194 17.91 9.56 8.58
N ALA A 195 16.95 9.68 7.67
CA ALA A 195 16.57 10.96 7.10
C ALA A 195 16.05 11.91 8.21
N PRO A 196 16.61 13.12 8.38
CA PRO A 196 16.13 14.10 9.34
C PRO A 196 14.88 14.82 8.79
N VAL A 197 13.91 14.03 8.35
CA VAL A 197 12.69 14.46 7.68
C VAL A 197 11.53 13.92 8.50
N SER A 198 10.47 14.72 8.66
CA SER A 198 9.29 14.26 9.40
C SER A 198 8.68 13.04 8.70
N ARG A 199 8.09 12.13 9.47
CA ARG A 199 7.53 10.87 8.93
C ARG A 199 6.43 11.15 7.91
N GLU A 200 5.70 12.23 8.10
CA GLU A 200 4.62 12.71 7.23
C GLU A 200 5.17 13.09 5.86
N LEU A 201 6.29 13.83 5.81
CA LEU A 201 6.91 14.24 4.54
C LEU A 201 7.57 13.05 3.81
N ILE A 202 8.16 12.11 4.55
CA ILE A 202 8.65 10.84 3.96
C ILE A 202 7.50 10.06 3.32
N SER A 203 6.37 9.94 4.02
CA SER A 203 5.16 9.28 3.52
C SER A 203 4.64 9.96 2.25
N ALA A 204 4.56 11.29 2.26
CA ALA A 204 4.08 12.08 1.13
C ALA A 204 4.95 11.91 -0.12
N ILE A 205 6.27 12.06 0.01
CA ILE A 205 7.21 11.91 -1.11
C ILE A 205 7.17 10.49 -1.66
N THR A 206 7.22 9.48 -0.78
CA THR A 206 7.22 8.07 -1.19
C THR A 206 5.94 7.71 -1.94
N SER A 207 4.80 8.16 -1.43
CA SER A 207 3.49 7.92 -2.07
C SER A 207 3.36 8.67 -3.39
N ALA A 208 3.82 9.92 -3.49
CA ALA A 208 3.82 10.70 -4.74
C ALA A 208 4.66 10.02 -5.84
N VAL A 209 5.86 9.57 -5.49
CA VAL A 209 6.74 8.83 -6.40
C VAL A 209 6.09 7.52 -6.85
N ALA A 210 5.48 6.78 -5.92
CA ALA A 210 4.77 5.54 -6.22
C ALA A 210 3.60 5.75 -7.19
N VAL A 211 2.84 6.84 -7.04
CA VAL A 211 1.73 7.21 -7.93
C VAL A 211 2.21 7.48 -9.36
N VAL A 212 3.24 8.32 -9.52
CA VAL A 212 3.80 8.65 -10.85
C VAL A 212 4.29 7.39 -11.56
N ILE A 213 4.92 6.50 -10.82
CA ILE A 213 5.44 5.23 -11.35
C ILE A 213 4.30 4.28 -11.69
N LEU A 214 3.31 4.09 -10.81
CA LEU A 214 2.12 3.26 -11.10
C LEU A 214 1.34 3.76 -12.31
N PHE A 215 1.17 5.07 -12.43
CA PHE A 215 0.52 5.68 -13.59
C PHE A 215 1.31 5.38 -14.87
N SER A 216 2.62 5.61 -14.85
CA SER A 216 3.50 5.35 -15.99
C SER A 216 3.50 3.87 -16.40
N LEU A 217 3.55 2.95 -15.42
CA LEU A 217 3.55 1.50 -15.65
C LEU A 217 2.22 0.97 -16.12
N SER A 218 1.12 1.50 -15.58
CA SER A 218 -0.22 1.13 -16.01
C SER A 218 -0.46 1.48 -17.47
N PHE A 219 -0.04 2.68 -17.89
CA PHE A 219 -0.08 3.06 -19.30
C PHE A 219 0.86 2.23 -20.16
N TRP A 220 2.04 1.87 -19.65
CA TRP A 220 2.97 1.00 -20.35
C TRP A 220 2.38 -0.41 -20.58
N LEU A 221 1.77 -1.02 -19.55
CA LEU A 221 1.10 -2.32 -19.65
C LEU A 221 -0.11 -2.29 -20.59
N LEU A 222 -0.89 -1.21 -20.57
CA LEU A 222 -2.01 -1.01 -21.51
C LEU A 222 -1.51 -0.92 -22.96
N GLN A 223 -0.35 -0.29 -23.20
CA GLN A 223 0.29 -0.23 -24.52
C GLN A 223 0.88 -1.58 -24.96
N GLN A 224 1.25 -2.44 -24.01
CA GLN A 224 1.88 -3.74 -24.29
C GLN A 224 0.88 -4.90 -24.47
N ALA A 225 -0.40 -4.68 -24.18
CA ALA A 225 -1.50 -5.60 -24.48
C ALA A 225 -1.62 -5.93 -25.99
N ASP A 226 -0.96 -5.16 -26.85
CA ASP A 226 -0.85 -5.37 -28.29
C ASP A 226 0.14 -6.52 -28.62
N ARG A 227 -0.34 -7.76 -28.49
CA ARG A 227 0.42 -9.03 -28.56
C ARG A 227 1.31 -9.28 -29.79
N LYS A 228 1.17 -8.52 -30.89
CA LYS A 228 1.96 -8.73 -32.11
C LYS A 228 3.28 -7.94 -32.13
N ARG A 229 3.35 -6.78 -31.46
CA ARG A 229 4.60 -6.01 -31.35
C ARG A 229 5.55 -6.60 -30.32
N SER A 230 5.05 -7.11 -29.19
CA SER A 230 5.90 -7.60 -28.10
C SER A 230 6.73 -8.83 -28.48
N THR A 231 6.26 -9.69 -29.38
CA THR A 231 7.02 -10.84 -29.88
C THR A 231 8.06 -10.47 -30.93
N GLU A 232 7.77 -9.48 -31.79
CA GLU A 232 8.74 -8.94 -32.76
C GLU A 232 9.82 -8.09 -32.11
N PHE A 233 9.47 -7.25 -31.12
CA PHE A 233 10.42 -6.38 -30.42
C PHE A 233 11.40 -7.19 -29.54
N MET A 234 10.88 -8.24 -28.88
CA MET A 234 11.69 -9.15 -28.07
C MET A 234 12.56 -10.05 -28.96
N ARG A 235 12.05 -10.50 -30.13
CA ARG A 235 12.90 -11.15 -31.15
C ARG A 235 13.98 -10.23 -31.68
N ALA A 236 13.71 -8.95 -31.94
CA ALA A 236 14.70 -8.00 -32.44
C ALA A 236 15.81 -7.71 -31.42
N ARG A 237 15.46 -7.37 -30.16
CA ARG A 237 16.45 -7.11 -29.10
C ARG A 237 17.26 -8.34 -28.71
N VAL A 238 16.62 -9.52 -28.66
CA VAL A 238 17.32 -10.77 -28.36
C VAL A 238 18.17 -11.23 -29.56
N SER A 239 17.74 -10.98 -30.80
CA SER A 239 18.57 -11.26 -31.99
C SER A 239 19.85 -10.42 -32.04
N GLN A 240 19.79 -9.14 -31.67
CA GLN A 240 20.98 -8.27 -31.58
C GLN A 240 21.91 -8.70 -30.44
N ALA A 241 21.37 -9.06 -29.27
CA ALA A 241 22.18 -9.53 -28.14
C ALA A 241 22.85 -10.89 -28.41
N VAL A 242 22.19 -11.77 -29.17
CA VAL A 242 22.72 -13.11 -29.50
C VAL A 242 23.68 -13.10 -30.69
N GLN A 243 23.57 -12.16 -31.62
CA GLN A 243 24.54 -12.00 -32.72
C GLN A 243 25.97 -11.69 -32.22
N GLY A 244 26.13 -11.11 -31.02
CA GLY A 244 27.44 -10.81 -30.42
C GLY A 244 28.08 -11.95 -29.61
N GLY A 245 27.37 -13.05 -29.32
CA GLY A 245 27.91 -14.22 -28.59
C GLY A 245 28.44 -13.97 -27.16
N SER A 246 28.27 -12.77 -26.60
CA SER A 246 28.89 -12.37 -25.34
C SER A 246 28.04 -12.75 -24.12
N LEU A 247 28.61 -13.55 -23.22
CA LEU A 247 28.04 -13.90 -21.91
C LEU A 247 27.72 -12.64 -21.09
N LEU A 248 28.57 -11.61 -21.18
CA LEU A 248 28.37 -10.35 -20.48
C LEU A 248 27.18 -9.57 -21.02
N ALA A 249 27.03 -9.49 -22.35
CA ALA A 249 25.92 -8.77 -22.97
C ALA A 249 24.57 -9.40 -22.60
N LEU A 250 24.45 -10.73 -22.69
CA LEU A 250 23.22 -11.41 -22.31
C LEU A 250 22.95 -11.33 -20.80
N GLY A 251 23.99 -11.43 -19.98
CA GLY A 251 23.89 -11.27 -18.54
C GLY A 251 23.39 -9.88 -18.15
N LEU A 252 23.91 -8.82 -18.80
CA LEU A 252 23.49 -7.44 -18.56
C LEU A 252 22.06 -7.16 -19.03
N VAL A 253 21.65 -7.70 -20.18
CA VAL A 253 20.25 -7.60 -20.65
C VAL A 253 19.31 -8.30 -19.67
N THR A 254 19.68 -9.49 -19.22
CA THR A 254 18.89 -10.23 -18.21
C THR A 254 18.83 -9.45 -16.90
N PHE A 255 19.97 -8.94 -16.43
CA PHE A 255 20.07 -8.15 -15.21
C PHE A 255 19.18 -6.91 -15.27
N THR A 256 19.34 -6.06 -16.29
CA THR A 256 18.58 -4.80 -16.42
C THR A 256 17.08 -5.03 -16.54
N THR A 257 16.67 -6.09 -17.24
CA THR A 257 15.25 -6.42 -17.38
C THR A 257 14.66 -6.90 -16.05
N ILE A 258 15.32 -7.83 -15.35
CA ILE A 258 14.81 -8.36 -14.06
C ILE A 258 14.93 -7.32 -12.94
N TYR A 259 16.02 -6.55 -12.91
CA TYR A 259 16.23 -5.51 -11.91
C TYR A 259 15.18 -4.41 -11.99
N ARG A 260 14.67 -4.11 -13.20
CA ARG A 260 13.55 -3.18 -13.35
C ARG A 260 12.31 -3.66 -12.57
N GLU A 261 11.87 -4.89 -12.78
CA GLU A 261 10.74 -5.47 -12.03
C GLU A 261 11.03 -5.49 -10.52
N GLY A 262 12.27 -5.80 -10.14
CA GLY A 262 12.71 -5.75 -8.75
C GLY A 262 12.71 -4.33 -8.15
N PHE A 263 13.11 -3.31 -8.91
CA PHE A 263 13.09 -1.92 -8.47
C PHE A 263 11.65 -1.43 -8.28
N GLU A 264 10.75 -1.77 -9.20
CA GLU A 264 9.31 -1.50 -9.07
C GLU A 264 8.73 -2.20 -7.83
N THR A 265 9.09 -3.47 -7.61
CA THR A 265 8.75 -4.23 -6.39
C THR A 265 9.17 -3.49 -5.12
N VAL A 266 10.42 -2.98 -5.06
CA VAL A 266 10.93 -2.24 -3.90
C VAL A 266 10.09 -1.00 -3.63
N LEU A 267 9.74 -0.23 -4.65
CA LEU A 267 8.95 0.97 -4.49
C LEU A 267 7.52 0.69 -4.01
N PHE A 268 6.88 -0.34 -4.56
CA PHE A 268 5.55 -0.75 -4.07
C PHE A 268 5.59 -1.24 -2.63
N TYR A 269 6.65 -1.96 -2.25
CA TYR A 269 6.82 -2.37 -0.86
C TYR A 269 7.13 -1.22 0.08
N GLN A 270 7.86 -0.18 -0.36
CA GLN A 270 8.08 0.99 0.48
C GLN A 270 6.76 1.72 0.72
N ALA A 271 5.96 1.93 -0.33
CA ALA A 271 4.63 2.52 -0.20
C ALA A 271 3.70 1.65 0.68
N LEU A 272 3.69 0.33 0.47
CA LEU A 272 2.87 -0.59 1.26
C LEU A 272 3.33 -0.67 2.72
N ALA A 273 4.64 -0.60 3.00
CA ALA A 273 5.18 -0.62 4.36
C ALA A 273 4.78 0.65 5.13
N VAL A 274 4.84 1.81 4.47
CA VAL A 274 4.36 3.08 5.04
C VAL A 274 2.85 2.98 5.33
N ALA A 275 2.07 2.49 4.37
CA ALA A 275 0.63 2.31 4.53
C ALA A 275 0.25 1.26 5.59
N SER A 276 1.04 0.19 5.74
CA SER A 276 0.72 -0.91 6.66
C SER A 276 0.98 -0.57 8.12
N GLY A 277 1.83 0.43 8.41
CA GLY A 277 2.12 0.91 9.76
C GLY A 277 2.20 -0.20 10.83
N PRO A 278 1.24 -0.31 11.76
CA PRO A 278 1.27 -1.30 12.86
C PRO A 278 1.12 -2.76 12.42
N VAL A 279 0.49 -3.00 11.26
CA VAL A 279 0.22 -4.35 10.72
C VAL A 279 1.28 -4.80 9.70
N THR A 280 2.42 -4.10 9.61
CA THR A 280 3.53 -4.42 8.69
C THR A 280 4.05 -5.86 8.81
N GLN A 281 3.94 -6.49 9.99
CA GLN A 281 4.26 -7.92 10.16
C GLN A 281 3.45 -8.85 9.24
N TYR A 282 2.19 -8.50 8.97
CA TYR A 282 1.32 -9.27 8.08
C TYR A 282 1.67 -9.06 6.60
N MET A 283 2.19 -7.88 6.24
CA MET A 283 2.78 -7.68 4.91
C MET A 283 3.90 -8.70 4.67
N TYR A 284 4.85 -8.85 5.61
CA TYR A 284 5.94 -9.84 5.50
C TYR A 284 5.44 -11.29 5.42
N LEU A 285 4.34 -11.63 6.12
CA LEU A 285 3.67 -12.92 5.96
C LEU A 285 3.18 -13.12 4.51
N GLY A 286 2.56 -12.09 3.93
CA GLY A 286 2.19 -12.06 2.51
C GLY A 286 3.37 -12.30 1.57
N ILE A 287 4.50 -11.63 1.82
CA ILE A 287 5.74 -11.82 1.05
C ILE A 287 6.19 -13.29 1.12
N ALA A 288 6.23 -13.86 2.33
CA ALA A 288 6.66 -15.24 2.52
C ALA A 288 5.76 -16.24 1.76
N LEU A 289 4.44 -16.04 1.80
CA LEU A 289 3.48 -16.84 1.04
C LEU A 289 3.69 -16.69 -0.48
N ALA A 290 3.98 -15.48 -0.97
CA ALA A 290 4.27 -15.25 -2.38
C ALA A 290 5.57 -15.92 -2.83
N VAL A 291 6.62 -15.90 -2.01
CA VAL A 291 7.88 -16.63 -2.30
C VAL A 291 7.60 -18.12 -2.49
N VAL A 292 6.82 -18.74 -1.60
CA VAL A 292 6.44 -20.15 -1.70
C VAL A 292 5.62 -20.40 -2.97
N ALA A 293 4.61 -19.56 -3.25
CA ALA A 293 3.77 -19.68 -4.44
C ALA A 293 4.56 -19.50 -5.74
N LEU A 294 5.52 -18.57 -5.78
CA LEU A 294 6.41 -18.35 -6.91
C LEU A 294 7.37 -19.53 -7.10
N ALA A 295 7.94 -20.08 -6.03
CA ALA A 295 8.78 -21.26 -6.11
C ALA A 295 8.01 -22.45 -6.71
N VAL A 296 6.79 -22.69 -6.24
CA VAL A 296 5.89 -23.72 -6.83
C VAL A 296 5.61 -23.41 -8.30
N THR A 297 5.27 -22.17 -8.63
CA THR A 297 4.97 -21.75 -10.01
C THR A 297 6.17 -21.94 -10.94
N PHE A 298 7.37 -21.56 -10.50
CA PHE A 298 8.62 -21.73 -11.22
C PHE A 298 8.94 -23.22 -11.42
N LEU A 299 8.80 -24.04 -10.37
CA LEU A 299 8.97 -25.49 -10.48
C LEU A 299 8.00 -26.10 -11.50
N LEU A 300 6.73 -25.71 -11.47
CA LEU A 300 5.73 -26.19 -12.42
C LEU A 300 6.05 -25.76 -13.86
N LEU A 301 6.49 -24.52 -14.06
CA LEU A 301 6.92 -23.99 -15.36
C LEU A 301 8.06 -24.80 -15.96
N PHE A 302 9.12 -25.05 -15.19
CA PHE A 302 10.30 -25.77 -15.65
C PHE A 302 10.06 -27.28 -15.78
N ARG A 303 9.21 -27.87 -14.94
CA ARG A 303 8.92 -29.31 -14.94
C ARG A 303 7.96 -29.70 -16.07
N PHE A 304 6.95 -28.89 -16.35
CA PHE A 304 5.89 -29.25 -17.28
C PHE A 304 6.04 -28.59 -18.66
N GLY A 305 6.94 -27.62 -18.85
CA GLY A 305 7.11 -26.91 -20.13
C GLY A 305 5.82 -26.27 -20.64
N ARG A 306 4.79 -26.17 -19.79
CA ARG A 306 3.44 -25.75 -20.17
C ARG A 306 3.44 -24.23 -20.23
N ARG A 307 3.15 -23.71 -21.43
CA ARG A 307 2.89 -22.30 -21.67
C ARG A 307 1.78 -21.87 -20.70
N LEU A 308 2.10 -21.02 -19.73
CA LEU A 308 1.09 -20.44 -18.86
C LEU A 308 -0.01 -19.81 -19.74
N PRO A 309 -1.30 -19.95 -19.39
CA PRO A 309 -2.37 -19.22 -20.05
C PRO A 309 -2.29 -17.75 -19.66
N THR A 310 -1.26 -17.06 -20.12
CA THR A 310 -0.99 -15.62 -19.91
C THR A 310 -2.19 -14.77 -20.32
N ALA A 311 -3.02 -15.28 -21.25
CA ALA A 311 -4.25 -14.62 -21.67
C ALA A 311 -5.36 -14.55 -20.61
N LYS A 312 -5.38 -15.46 -19.63
CA LYS A 312 -6.36 -15.42 -18.54
C LYS A 312 -5.83 -14.71 -17.32
N LEU A 313 -4.51 -14.75 -17.09
CA LEU A 313 -3.87 -14.11 -15.94
C LEU A 313 -3.67 -12.60 -16.15
N PHE A 314 -3.35 -12.16 -17.38
CA PHE A 314 -3.02 -10.76 -17.65
C PHE A 314 -4.13 -9.76 -17.26
N PRO A 315 -5.43 -9.99 -17.55
CA PRO A 315 -6.49 -9.07 -17.12
C PRO A 315 -6.58 -8.93 -15.59
N VAL A 316 -6.34 -10.02 -14.85
CA VAL A 316 -6.35 -10.01 -13.38
C VAL A 316 -5.18 -9.18 -12.85
N LEU A 317 -3.98 -9.35 -13.42
CA LEU A 317 -2.79 -8.57 -13.05
C LEU A 317 -3.00 -7.07 -13.32
N VAL A 318 -3.59 -6.71 -14.47
CA VAL A 318 -3.90 -5.31 -14.80
C VAL A 318 -4.95 -4.74 -13.84
N ALA A 319 -6.01 -5.48 -13.52
CA ALA A 319 -7.07 -5.02 -12.62
C ALA A 319 -6.54 -4.76 -11.20
N VAL A 320 -5.73 -5.69 -10.67
CA VAL A 320 -5.06 -5.54 -9.38
C VAL A 320 -4.13 -4.32 -9.36
N THR A 321 -3.36 -4.11 -10.43
CA THR A 321 -2.45 -2.95 -10.55
C THR A 321 -3.22 -1.63 -10.54
N ALA A 322 -4.35 -1.59 -11.26
CA ALA A 322 -5.24 -0.44 -11.27
C ALA A 322 -5.81 -0.15 -9.87
N LEU A 323 -6.20 -1.17 -9.10
CA LEU A 323 -6.66 -1.02 -7.73
C LEU A 323 -5.59 -0.41 -6.82
N PHE A 324 -4.34 -0.91 -6.87
CA PHE A 324 -3.24 -0.33 -6.08
C PHE A 324 -2.92 1.11 -6.48
N ALA A 325 -2.99 1.45 -7.77
CA ALA A 325 -2.77 2.81 -8.23
C ALA A 325 -3.81 3.78 -7.70
N VAL A 326 -5.08 3.38 -7.71
CA VAL A 326 -6.17 4.15 -7.10
C VAL A 326 -5.95 4.31 -5.61
N ALA A 327 -5.55 3.25 -4.90
CA ALA A 327 -5.26 3.33 -3.47
C ALA A 327 -4.09 4.27 -3.16
N PHE A 328 -2.96 4.14 -3.87
CA PHE A 328 -1.78 4.95 -3.62
C PHE A 328 -1.98 6.42 -3.98
N VAL A 329 -2.84 6.74 -4.96
CA VAL A 329 -3.23 8.13 -5.23
C VAL A 329 -3.94 8.74 -4.02
N GLY A 330 -4.88 8.01 -3.43
CA GLY A 330 -5.61 8.45 -2.24
C GLY A 330 -4.67 8.68 -1.05
N ASN A 331 -3.82 7.70 -0.73
CA ASN A 331 -2.81 7.83 0.33
C ASN A 331 -1.81 8.96 0.06
N GLY A 332 -1.40 9.15 -1.19
CA GLY A 332 -0.46 10.20 -1.57
C GLY A 332 -1.03 11.59 -1.32
N VAL A 333 -2.27 11.83 -1.76
CA VAL A 333 -2.98 13.10 -1.49
C VAL A 333 -3.16 13.30 0.02
N ARG A 334 -3.52 12.24 0.76
CA ARG A 334 -3.64 12.32 2.22
C ARG A 334 -2.32 12.69 2.90
N ALA A 335 -1.21 12.08 2.48
CA ALA A 335 0.09 12.39 3.06
C ALA A 335 0.52 13.84 2.77
N PHE A 336 0.14 14.42 1.62
CA PHE A 336 0.31 15.86 1.37
C PHE A 336 -0.58 16.74 2.24
N GLN A 337 -1.78 16.28 2.61
CA GLN A 337 -2.65 16.96 3.58
C GLN A 337 -2.02 16.93 4.98
N GLU A 338 -1.49 15.79 5.41
CA GLU A 338 -0.80 15.62 6.71
C GLU A 338 0.48 16.47 6.80
N ALA A 339 1.21 16.61 5.69
CA ALA A 339 2.37 17.51 5.61
C ALA A 339 1.98 19.00 5.64
N GLY A 340 0.69 19.34 5.59
CA GLY A 340 0.18 20.71 5.58
C GLY A 340 0.30 21.43 4.23
N TRP A 341 0.55 20.70 3.15
CA TRP A 341 0.76 21.28 1.81
C TRP A 341 -0.53 21.38 0.99
N LEU A 342 -1.53 20.56 1.33
CA LEU A 342 -2.86 20.60 0.72
C LEU A 342 -3.91 20.97 1.77
N GLY A 343 -4.88 21.77 1.35
CA GLY A 343 -6.08 22.02 2.12
C GLY A 343 -6.87 20.73 2.35
N VAL A 344 -7.62 20.71 3.45
CA VAL A 344 -8.45 19.56 3.83
C VAL A 344 -9.91 19.99 3.79
N THR A 345 -10.65 19.48 2.81
CA THR A 345 -12.10 19.62 2.77
C THR A 345 -12.73 18.32 3.27
N ASN A 346 -13.14 18.32 4.54
CA ASN A 346 -13.64 17.12 5.21
C ASN A 346 -15.05 16.73 4.71
N LEU A 347 -15.29 15.42 4.61
CA LEU A 347 -16.58 14.80 4.28
C LEU A 347 -17.14 13.93 5.42
N TYR A 348 -16.68 14.19 6.65
CA TYR A 348 -17.16 13.49 7.85
C TYR A 348 -18.69 13.57 7.94
N GLY A 349 -19.35 12.42 8.13
CA GLY A 349 -20.81 12.29 8.19
C GLY A 349 -21.50 11.96 6.85
N THR A 350 -20.84 12.17 5.70
CA THR A 350 -21.34 11.71 4.39
C THR A 350 -20.63 10.43 3.94
N VAL A 351 -19.33 10.33 4.21
CA VAL A 351 -18.52 9.14 3.95
C VAL A 351 -18.07 8.55 5.29
N PRO A 352 -18.30 7.25 5.56
CA PRO A 352 -17.81 6.61 6.79
C PRO A 352 -16.29 6.63 6.84
N ALA A 353 -15.72 7.03 7.98
CA ALA A 353 -14.29 6.84 8.23
C ALA A 353 -14.00 5.34 8.30
N LEU A 354 -13.13 4.87 7.40
CA LEU A 354 -12.73 3.47 7.38
C LEU A 354 -11.74 3.17 8.50
N ASP A 355 -11.61 1.89 8.85
CA ASP A 355 -10.50 1.40 9.67
C ASP A 355 -9.17 1.90 9.09
N PRO A 356 -8.21 2.37 9.89
CA PRO A 356 -6.98 3.00 9.41
C PRO A 356 -6.17 2.12 8.49
N ASN A 357 -6.15 0.82 8.77
CA ASN A 357 -5.43 -0.11 7.92
C ASN A 357 -6.18 -0.31 6.60
N VAL A 358 -7.51 -0.29 6.62
CA VAL A 358 -8.33 -0.34 5.41
C VAL A 358 -8.19 0.97 4.62
N ALA A 359 -8.23 2.12 5.27
CA ALA A 359 -8.03 3.43 4.67
C ALA A 359 -6.65 3.51 4.00
N ALA A 360 -5.58 3.16 4.73
CA ALA A 360 -4.22 3.16 4.21
C ALA A 360 -4.00 2.15 3.08
N LEU A 361 -4.78 1.08 2.99
CA LEU A 361 -4.65 0.09 1.91
C LEU A 361 -5.57 0.37 0.71
N THR A 362 -6.70 1.04 0.93
CA THR A 362 -7.66 1.42 -0.11
C THR A 362 -7.45 2.84 -0.63
N GLY A 363 -6.68 3.66 0.08
CA GLY A 363 -6.52 5.10 -0.15
C GLY A 363 -7.76 5.94 0.13
N ILE A 364 -8.82 5.33 0.67
CA ILE A 364 -10.10 5.99 0.90
C ILE A 364 -10.01 6.75 2.22
N HIS A 365 -9.87 8.06 2.11
CA HIS A 365 -9.92 8.99 3.23
C HIS A 365 -11.17 9.88 3.09
N PRO A 366 -11.80 10.31 4.19
CA PRO A 366 -13.02 11.11 4.17
C PRO A 366 -12.75 12.59 3.81
N THR A 367 -12.02 12.83 2.71
CA THR A 367 -11.70 14.18 2.20
C THR A 367 -12.04 14.29 0.71
N VAL A 368 -12.50 15.46 0.28
CA VAL A 368 -12.91 15.69 -1.13
C VAL A 368 -11.73 15.48 -2.08
N GLU A 369 -10.55 15.93 -1.67
CA GLU A 369 -9.34 15.90 -2.49
C GLU A 369 -8.86 14.46 -2.74
N THR A 370 -8.88 13.60 -1.72
CA THR A 370 -8.45 12.20 -1.85
C THR A 370 -9.43 11.42 -2.72
N LEU A 371 -10.73 11.49 -2.44
CA LEU A 371 -11.77 10.82 -3.23
C LEU A 371 -11.83 11.34 -4.66
N GLY A 372 -11.63 12.64 -4.87
CA GLY A 372 -11.55 13.26 -6.19
C GLY A 372 -10.38 12.72 -7.01
N ALA A 373 -9.19 12.60 -6.39
CA ALA A 373 -8.01 12.06 -7.04
C ALA A 373 -8.17 10.56 -7.37
N GLN A 374 -8.75 9.77 -6.46
CA GLN A 374 -9.08 8.37 -6.71
C GLN A 374 -10.11 8.20 -7.84
N GLY A 375 -11.16 9.03 -7.86
CA GLY A 375 -12.17 9.04 -8.91
C GLY A 375 -11.60 9.40 -10.28
N LEU A 376 -10.70 10.39 -10.34
CA LEU A 376 -9.99 10.74 -11.56
C LEU A 376 -9.12 9.57 -12.06
N MET A 377 -8.38 8.92 -11.17
CA MET A 377 -7.55 7.77 -11.53
C MET A 377 -8.40 6.60 -12.06
N LEU A 378 -9.54 6.30 -11.41
CA LEU A 378 -10.49 5.30 -11.90
C LEU A 378 -11.02 5.65 -13.30
N LEU A 379 -11.35 6.91 -13.54
CA LEU A 379 -11.82 7.38 -14.84
C LEU A 379 -10.75 7.19 -15.93
N VAL A 380 -9.48 7.47 -15.62
CA VAL A 380 -8.36 7.21 -16.54
C VAL A 380 -8.28 5.72 -16.90
N TYR A 381 -8.40 4.82 -15.92
CA TYR A 381 -8.40 3.39 -16.18
C TYR A 381 -9.58 2.93 -17.02
N LEU A 382 -10.79 3.45 -16.74
CA LEU A 382 -12.00 3.13 -17.51
C LEU A 382 -11.86 3.60 -18.97
N VAL A 383 -11.35 4.81 -19.19
CA VAL A 383 -11.09 5.36 -20.53
C VAL A 383 -10.01 4.55 -21.26
N GLY A 384 -8.90 4.23 -20.57
CA GLY A 384 -7.83 3.40 -21.14
C GLY A 384 -8.32 2.00 -21.55
N TRP A 385 -9.14 1.38 -20.71
CA TRP A 385 -9.77 0.09 -21.01
C TRP A 385 -10.76 0.17 -22.17
N ALA A 386 -11.59 1.22 -22.23
CA ALA A 386 -12.51 1.47 -23.35
C ALA A 386 -11.73 1.67 -24.67
N TYR A 387 -10.66 2.45 -24.66
CA TYR A 387 -9.81 2.66 -25.84
C TYR A 387 -9.18 1.35 -26.36
N VAL A 388 -8.64 0.52 -25.46
CA VAL A 388 -8.03 -0.77 -25.82
C VAL A 388 -9.09 -1.76 -26.34
N SER A 389 -10.27 -1.80 -25.72
CA SER A 389 -11.35 -2.72 -26.14
C SER A 389 -11.98 -2.34 -27.49
N VAL A 390 -12.09 -1.04 -27.80
CA VAL A 390 -12.59 -0.54 -29.08
C VAL A 390 -11.56 -0.75 -30.21
N SER A 391 -10.29 -0.39 -29.97
CA SER A 391 -9.20 -0.60 -30.93
C SER A 391 -8.95 -2.09 -31.24
N GLY A 392 -9.11 -2.96 -30.25
CA GLY A 392 -9.08 -4.42 -30.41
C GLY A 392 -10.25 -4.99 -31.23
N ARG A 393 -11.45 -4.37 -31.18
CA ARG A 393 -12.62 -4.76 -31.99
C ARG A 393 -12.50 -4.30 -33.45
N SER A 394 -12.06 -3.07 -33.70
CA SER A 394 -11.85 -2.57 -35.08
C SER A 394 -10.82 -3.38 -35.87
N ARG A 395 -9.75 -3.88 -35.23
CA ARG A 395 -8.77 -4.75 -35.90
C ARG A 395 -9.31 -6.15 -36.26
N LYS A 396 -10.23 -6.71 -35.46
CA LYS A 396 -10.91 -7.98 -35.80
C LYS A 396 -11.88 -7.80 -36.97
N ALA A 397 -12.57 -6.66 -37.04
CA ALA A 397 -13.45 -6.33 -38.16
C ALA A 397 -12.67 -6.17 -39.48
N VAL A 398 -11.50 -5.53 -39.46
CA VAL A 398 -10.63 -5.37 -40.66
C VAL A 398 -9.99 -6.69 -41.12
N GLN A 399 -9.63 -7.60 -40.20
CA GLN A 399 -9.12 -8.94 -40.58
C GLN A 399 -10.21 -9.90 -41.06
N GLY A 400 -11.48 -9.69 -40.69
CA GLY A 400 -12.62 -10.44 -41.22
C GLY A 400 -12.99 -10.06 -42.65
N LEU A 401 -12.73 -8.82 -43.06
CA LEU A 401 -12.98 -8.31 -44.42
C LEU A 401 -11.90 -8.68 -45.44
N GLY A 402 -10.72 -9.13 -44.98
CA GLY A 402 -9.63 -9.64 -45.84
C GLY A 402 -9.72 -11.14 -46.15
N ARG A 403 -10.83 -11.78 -45.82
CA ARG A 403 -11.16 -13.18 -46.17
C ARG A 403 -12.47 -13.23 -46.95
N PHE A 404 -12.47 -12.60 -48.12
CA PHE A 404 -13.44 -12.86 -49.18
C PHE A 404 -12.70 -12.95 -50.50
#